data_AF-A0A7J9IYP2-F1
#
_entry.id   AF-A0A7J9IYP2-F1
#
_cell.length_a   1.000
_cell.length_b   1.000
_cell.length_c   1.000
_cell.angle_alpha   90.00
_cell.angle_beta   90.00
_cell.angle_gamma   90.00
#
_symmetry.space_group_name_H-M   'P 1'
#
loop_
_entity.id
_entity.type
_entity.pdbx_description
1 polymer ?
#
loop_
_entity_poly.entity_id
_entity_poly.type
_entity_poly.pdbx_seq_one_letter_code
_entity_poly.pdbx_strand_id
1 'polypeptide(L)'
;ALQLPIVDLSSPDRFSTANSIRQACIDHGFFYLVNHGVDEELVNKVFEQSSKFFSLPIEEKMKVIIKNYSGYSPLYAGKLDTTFKYQR
;
A
#
# COMPACT_ATOMS: atom_id res chain seq x y z
N ALA A 1 5.23 -6.27 22.83
CA ALA A 1 5.12 -5.73 21.46
C ALA A 1 4.12 -6.60 20.70
N LEU A 2 3.30 -6.02 19.80
CA LEU A 2 2.49 -6.83 18.88
C LEU A 2 3.43 -7.54 17.90
N GLN A 3 3.43 -8.87 17.91
CA GLN A 3 4.12 -9.66 16.90
C GLN A 3 3.19 -9.79 15.69
N LEU A 4 3.61 -9.26 14.54
CA LEU A 4 2.82 -9.32 13.32
C LEU A 4 3.13 -10.58 12.54
N PRO A 5 2.12 -11.22 11.90
CA PRO A 5 2.36 -12.37 11.06
C PRO A 5 3.28 -12.03 9.89
N ILE A 6 4.21 -12.93 9.59
CA ILE A 6 5.04 -12.90 8.38
C ILE A 6 4.64 -14.12 7.54
N VAL A 7 4.23 -13.89 6.30
CA VAL A 7 3.85 -14.93 5.34
C VAL A 7 4.92 -15.04 4.25
N ASP A 8 5.41 -16.25 4.00
CA ASP A 8 6.39 -16.56 2.96
C ASP A 8 5.71 -17.12 1.71
N LEU A 9 5.85 -16.43 0.57
CA LEU A 9 5.29 -16.86 -0.72
C LEU A 9 6.18 -17.84 -1.51
N SER A 10 7.40 -18.11 -1.07
CA SER A 10 8.28 -19.10 -1.70
C SER A 10 7.91 -20.55 -1.36
N SER A 11 7.05 -20.77 -0.36
CA SER A 11 6.60 -22.09 0.05
C SER A 11 5.91 -22.83 -1.11
N PRO A 12 6.29 -24.09 -1.42
CA PRO A 12 5.61 -24.88 -2.43
C PRO A 12 4.20 -25.31 -2.00
N ASP A 13 3.91 -25.33 -0.69
CA ASP A 13 2.59 -25.64 -0.14
C ASP A 13 1.69 -24.40 -0.17
N ARG A 14 1.03 -24.21 -1.32
CA ARG A 14 0.13 -23.07 -1.54
C ARG A 14 -1.10 -23.08 -0.63
N PHE A 15 -1.56 -24.25 -0.18
CA PHE A 15 -2.74 -24.35 0.68
C PHE A 15 -2.44 -23.84 2.08
N SER A 16 -1.32 -24.25 2.66
CA SER A 16 -0.85 -23.75 3.95
C SER A 16 -0.57 -22.24 3.92
N THR A 17 0.07 -21.76 2.84
CA THR A 17 0.31 -20.32 2.65
C THR A 17 -1.00 -19.53 2.55
N ALA A 18 -1.98 -20.00 1.77
CA ALA A 18 -3.29 -19.36 1.68
C ALA A 18 -4.04 -19.33 3.02
N ASN A 19 -3.98 -20.42 3.78
CA ASN A 19 -4.55 -20.48 5.14
C ASN A 19 -3.87 -19.49 6.09
N SER A 20 -2.55 -19.34 6.00
CA SER A 20 -1.79 -18.38 6.81
C SER A 20 -2.18 -16.94 6.48
N ILE A 21 -2.34 -16.60 5.20
CA ILE A 21 -2.85 -15.29 4.77
C ILE A 21 -4.25 -15.05 5.33
N ARG A 22 -5.15 -16.02 5.18
CA ARG A 22 -6.52 -15.92 5.70
C ARG A 22 -6.53 -15.67 7.20
N GLN A 23 -5.75 -16.45 7.96
CA GLN A 23 -5.71 -16.34 9.41
C GLN A 23 -5.15 -14.97 9.84
N ALA A 24 -4.09 -14.50 9.19
CA ALA A 24 -3.52 -13.19 9.47
C ALA A 24 -4.52 -12.05 9.20
N CYS A 25 -5.29 -12.12 8.11
CA CYS A 25 -6.35 -11.16 7.82
C CYS A 25 -7.46 -11.16 8.88
N ILE A 26 -7.85 -12.34 9.39
CA ILE A 26 -8.93 -12.46 10.38
C ILE A 26 -8.48 -11.97 11.76
N ASP A 27 -7.29 -12.39 12.19
CA ASP A 27 -6.84 -12.16 13.56
C ASP A 27 -6.19 -10.78 13.75
N HIS A 28 -5.49 -10.28 12.73
CA HIS A 28 -4.69 -9.06 12.81
C HIS A 28 -5.17 -7.95 11.87
N GLY A 29 -5.87 -8.29 10.78
CA GLY A 29 -6.26 -7.35 9.72
C GLY A 29 -5.14 -6.95 8.76
N PHE A 30 -3.88 -7.30 9.04
CA PHE A 30 -2.71 -7.07 8.18
C PHE A 30 -1.53 -7.99 8.55
N PHE A 31 -0.55 -8.11 7.66
CA PHE A 31 0.63 -8.96 7.80
C PHE A 31 1.79 -8.46 6.94
N TYR A 32 3.00 -8.95 7.21
CA TYR A 32 4.14 -8.79 6.30
C TYR A 32 4.22 -9.98 5.34
N LEU A 33 4.56 -9.69 4.09
CA LEU A 33 4.74 -10.68 3.03
C LEU A 33 6.20 -10.69 2.59
N VAL A 34 6.82 -11.85 2.55
CA VAL A 34 8.21 -12.03 2.11
C VAL A 34 8.30 -13.00 0.94
N ASN A 35 9.40 -12.93 0.20
CA ASN A 35 9.66 -13.77 -0.97
C ASN A 35 8.53 -13.74 -2.02
N HIS A 36 7.90 -12.57 -2.19
CA HIS A 36 6.80 -12.35 -3.13
C HIS A 36 7.25 -12.25 -4.61
N GLY A 37 8.57 -12.24 -4.87
CA GLY A 37 9.13 -12.22 -6.23
C GLY A 37 9.07 -10.86 -6.94
N VAL A 38 8.80 -9.76 -6.21
CA VAL A 38 8.95 -8.41 -6.79
C VAL A 38 10.41 -8.03 -6.68
N ASP A 39 10.98 -7.58 -7.79
CA ASP A 39 12.38 -7.18 -7.89
C ASP A 39 12.69 -5.99 -6.96
N GLU A 40 13.76 -6.12 -6.17
CA GLU A 40 14.24 -5.06 -5.27
C GLU A 40 14.67 -3.81 -6.06
N GLU A 41 15.23 -3.97 -7.26
CA GLU A 41 15.61 -2.84 -8.11
C GLU A 41 14.37 -2.04 -8.55
N LEU A 42 13.26 -2.72 -8.85
CA LEU A 42 11.99 -2.06 -9.17
C LEU A 42 11.48 -1.25 -7.98
N VAL A 43 11.51 -1.82 -6.77
CA VAL A 43 11.09 -1.11 -5.55
C VAL A 43 11.92 0.16 -5.35
N ASN A 44 13.25 0.06 -5.47
CA ASN A 44 14.16 1.19 -5.34
C ASN A 44 13.87 2.28 -6.38
N LYS A 45 13.67 1.90 -7.65
CA LYS A 45 13.32 2.84 -8.73
C LYS A 45 12.00 3.55 -8.45
N VAL A 46 10.98 2.85 -7.94
CA VAL A 46 9.68 3.46 -7.60
C VAL A 46 9.85 4.53 -6.51
N PHE A 47 10.60 4.23 -5.44
CA PHE A 47 10.87 5.22 -4.39
C PHE A 47 11.69 6.41 -4.90
N GLU A 48 12.69 6.17 -5.75
CA GLU A 48 13.49 7.23 -6.37
C GLU A 48 12.62 8.17 -7.22
N GLN A 49 11.76 7.61 -8.09
CA GLN A 49 10.86 8.41 -8.93
C GLN A 49 9.82 9.16 -8.10
N SER A 50 9.30 8.54 -7.05
CA SER A 50 8.41 9.21 -6.07
C SER A 50 9.11 10.42 -5.46
N SER A 51 10.33 10.25 -4.93
CA SER A 51 11.11 11.34 -4.36
C SER A 51 11.36 12.48 -5.36
N LYS A 52 11.73 12.14 -6.60
CA LYS A 52 11.94 13.13 -7.68
C LYS A 52 10.67 13.92 -7.97
N PHE A 53 9.53 13.23 -8.14
CA PHE A 53 8.25 13.88 -8.41
C PHE A 53 7.83 14.82 -7.26
N PHE A 54 7.89 14.36 -6.00
CA PHE A 54 7.46 15.18 -4.87
C PHE A 54 8.38 16.38 -4.58
N SER A 55 9.64 16.33 -5.04
CA SER A 55 10.60 17.45 -4.99
C SER A 55 10.33 18.55 -6.03
N LEU A 56 9.46 18.31 -7.01
CA LEU A 56 9.06 19.34 -7.98
C LEU A 56 8.26 20.47 -7.31
N PRO A 57 8.28 21.69 -7.90
CA PRO A 57 7.38 22.78 -7.52
C PRO A 57 5.91 22.34 -7.51
N ILE A 58 5.09 22.98 -6.69
CA ILE A 58 3.68 22.61 -6.55
C ILE A 58 2.93 22.77 -7.87
N GLU A 59 3.26 23.79 -8.67
CA GLU A 59 2.66 24.08 -9.97
C GLU A 59 2.85 22.93 -10.95
N GLU A 60 4.02 22.30 -10.94
CA GLU A 60 4.32 21.13 -11.79
C GLU A 60 3.53 19.91 -11.34
N LYS A 61 3.43 19.65 -10.03
CA LYS A 61 2.64 18.54 -9.49
C LYS A 61 1.15 18.71 -9.76
N MET A 62 0.65 19.95 -9.73
CA MET A 62 -0.75 20.27 -10.01
C MET A 62 -1.17 20.03 -11.47
N LYS A 63 -0.23 19.97 -12.43
CA LYS A 63 -0.52 19.62 -13.85
C LYS A 63 -1.11 18.21 -14.00
N VAL A 64 -0.80 17.32 -13.06
CA VAL A 64 -1.27 15.92 -13.06
C VAL A 64 -2.26 15.66 -11.92
N ILE A 65 -3.10 16.64 -11.56
CA ILE A 65 -4.12 16.48 -10.50
C ILE A 65 -4.99 15.24 -10.73
N ILE A 66 -5.39 14.59 -9.64
CA ILE A 66 -6.16 13.34 -9.68
C ILE A 66 -7.43 13.46 -10.56
N LYS A 67 -7.57 12.56 -11.53
CA LYS A 67 -8.75 12.37 -12.38
C LYS A 67 -8.99 10.87 -12.52
N ASN A 68 -10.25 10.43 -12.38
CA ASN A 68 -10.62 9.00 -12.48
C ASN A 68 -9.68 8.08 -11.67
N TYR A 69 -9.40 8.44 -10.41
CA TYR A 69 -8.57 7.68 -9.46
C TYR A 69 -7.05 7.67 -9.70
N SER A 70 -6.52 8.46 -10.64
CA SER A 70 -5.08 8.55 -10.89
C SER A 70 -4.61 10.00 -11.00
N GLY A 71 -3.45 10.29 -10.39
CA GLY A 71 -2.82 11.62 -10.39
C GLY A 71 -2.47 12.11 -8.98
N TYR A 72 -2.00 13.36 -8.92
CA TYR A 72 -1.57 14.03 -7.70
C TYR A 72 -2.76 14.53 -6.88
N SER A 73 -2.71 14.26 -5.58
CA SER A 73 -3.63 14.82 -4.58
C SER A 73 -2.85 15.79 -3.69
N PRO A 74 -3.14 17.11 -3.74
CA PRO A 74 -2.48 18.05 -2.86
C PRO A 74 -2.90 17.84 -1.40
N LEU A 75 -2.07 18.35 -0.48
CA LEU A 75 -2.43 18.38 0.93
C LEU A 75 -3.81 19.04 1.10
N TYR A 76 -4.65 18.44 1.95
CA TYR A 76 -6.01 18.91 2.23
C TYR A 76 -7.01 18.86 1.05
N ALA A 77 -6.70 18.17 -0.05
CA ALA A 77 -7.65 17.99 -1.15
C ALA A 77 -8.89 17.18 -0.78
N GLY A 78 -8.73 16.19 0.11
CA GLY A 78 -9.83 15.37 0.61
C GLY A 78 -10.49 16.00 1.82
N LYS A 79 -11.83 16.10 1.80
CA LYS A 79 -12.64 16.28 3.02
C LYS A 79 -13.13 14.91 3.46
N LEU A 80 -12.73 14.49 4.65
CA LEU A 80 -13.31 13.31 5.27
C LEU A 80 -14.72 13.68 5.75
N ASP A 81 -15.71 12.92 5.32
CA ASP A 81 -17.06 13.04 5.88
C ASP A 81 -17.05 12.39 7.28
N THR A 82 -17.05 13.23 8.31
CA THR A 82 -17.06 12.79 9.71
C THR A 82 -18.44 12.32 10.18
N THR A 83 -19.48 12.42 9.33
CA THR A 83 -20.86 12.03 9.67
C THR A 83 -21.17 10.58 9.29
N PHE A 84 -20.28 9.90 8.56
CA PHE A 84 -20.42 8.47 8.28
C PHE A 84 -20.36 7.67 9.58
N LYS A 85 -21.54 7.23 10.05
CA LYS A 85 -21.63 6.20 11.08
C LYS A 85 -21.45 4.85 10.40
N TYR A 86 -20.36 4.17 10.72
CA TYR A 86 -20.16 2.77 10.36
C TYR A 86 -21.26 1.95 11.04
N GLN A 87 -22.32 1.62 10.29
CA GLN A 87 -23.32 0.64 10.73
C GLN A 87 -22.71 -0.74 10.50
N ARG A 88 -22.42 -1.45 11.60
CA ARG A 88 -22.17 -2.89 11.57
C ARG A 88 -23.44 -3.63 11.20
#